data_AF-A0A958T8G9-F1
#
_entry.id   AF-A0A958T8G9-F1
#
_cell.length_a   1.000
_cell.length_b   1.000
_cell.length_c   1.000
_cell.angle_alpha   90.00
_cell.angle_beta   90.00
_cell.angle_gamma   90.00
#
_symmetry.space_group_name_H-M   'P 1'
#
loop_
_entity.id
_entity.type
_entity.pdbx_description
1 polymer ?
#
loop_
_entity_poly.entity_id
_entity_poly.type
_entity_poly.pdbx_seq_one_letter_code
_entity_poly.pdbx_strand_id
1 'polypeptide(L)'
;MRPFFIFSVFLSCSMSVFSQAKKEQDQKAIKSMCGCYEVTFNFAETFNYSKDSTYVPSETKHDGGLEWVELLQDDNDKISMQHLLIVGKPDSPYIVKHWRQDWEFENTDLYVYDHDNKWKYTKLPAESVKGQWTQKVFQVDDSPRYEGSASWVHVDGRSYWENTTDAPLPRREYTTRSDYNVTVRTNRHEIVSNGWIHDQDNDKVIREDGKKDILLAQEKGYNTYVKVANSKCKAAQDYWAKDHDKWALVRAKWDEVLARDKDLSLEDKVEHKQLFKYLSPDNQEYSTKASIDSIIEAFVK
;
A
#
# COMPACT_ATOMS: atom_id res chain seq x y z
N MET A 1 -22.78 27.10 43.22
CA MET A 1 -22.38 25.94 42.41
C MET A 1 -23.15 25.95 41.09
N ARG A 2 -22.64 26.63 40.05
CA ARG A 2 -23.14 26.57 38.65
C ARG A 2 -22.33 27.38 37.58
N PRO A 3 -21.01 27.67 37.73
CA PRO A 3 -20.21 28.10 36.57
C PRO A 3 -19.32 27.00 35.96
N PHE A 4 -19.00 25.93 36.69
CA PHE A 4 -18.10 24.86 36.20
C PHE A 4 -18.71 23.98 35.10
N PHE A 5 -20.03 23.77 35.10
CA PHE A 5 -20.69 22.89 34.13
C PHE A 5 -20.75 23.49 32.71
N ILE A 6 -20.78 24.82 32.59
CA ILE A 6 -20.83 25.50 31.29
C ILE A 6 -19.44 25.49 30.64
N PHE A 7 -18.37 25.67 31.42
CA PHE A 7 -17.00 25.68 30.90
C PHE A 7 -16.55 24.32 30.35
N SER A 8 -16.93 23.21 31.02
CA SER A 8 -16.63 21.86 30.54
C SER A 8 -17.35 21.48 29.24
N VAL A 9 -18.54 22.01 28.99
CA VAL A 9 -19.31 21.75 27.75
C VAL A 9 -18.77 22.55 26.56
N PHE A 10 -18.30 23.79 26.78
CA PHE A 10 -17.67 24.57 25.71
C PHE A 10 -16.29 24.01 25.29
N LEU A 11 -15.51 23.50 26.26
CA LEU A 11 -14.20 22.93 25.97
C LEU A 11 -14.29 21.60 25.20
N SER A 12 -15.27 20.74 25.53
CA SER A 12 -15.49 19.48 24.80
C SER A 12 -16.01 19.71 23.38
N CYS A 13 -16.91 20.68 23.18
CA CYS A 13 -17.42 21.02 21.85
C CYS A 13 -16.33 21.55 20.91
N SER A 14 -15.39 22.35 21.44
CA SER A 14 -14.27 22.89 20.65
C SER A 14 -13.34 21.79 20.14
N MET A 15 -12.97 20.80 20.99
CA MET A 15 -12.09 19.71 20.60
C MET A 15 -12.68 18.80 19.50
N SER A 16 -13.98 18.53 19.56
CA SER A 16 -14.68 17.73 18.54
C SER A 16 -14.68 18.40 17.16
N VAL A 17 -14.84 19.72 17.11
CA VAL A 17 -14.82 20.49 15.84
C VAL A 17 -13.42 20.45 15.20
N PHE A 18 -12.35 20.61 16.00
CA PHE A 18 -10.98 20.52 15.48
C PHE A 18 -10.63 19.13 14.95
N SER A 19 -11.06 18.07 15.63
CA SER A 19 -10.83 16.69 15.18
C SER A 19 -11.55 16.38 13.87
N GLN A 20 -12.80 16.82 13.72
CA GLN A 20 -13.57 16.64 12.49
C GLN A 20 -12.93 17.41 11.32
N ALA A 21 -12.53 18.67 11.56
CA ALA A 21 -11.85 19.48 10.55
C ALA A 21 -10.51 18.86 10.11
N LYS A 22 -9.74 18.26 11.04
CA LYS A 22 -8.51 17.55 10.70
C LYS A 22 -8.80 16.32 9.83
N LYS A 23 -9.78 15.49 10.20
CA LYS A 23 -10.13 14.29 9.43
C LYS A 23 -10.51 14.64 7.99
N GLU A 24 -11.27 15.71 7.79
CA GLU A 24 -11.62 16.19 6.44
C GLU A 24 -10.39 16.65 5.64
N GLN A 25 -9.40 17.28 6.28
CA GLN A 25 -8.11 17.61 5.65
C GLN A 25 -7.34 16.35 5.25
N ASP A 26 -7.31 15.34 6.13
CA ASP A 26 -6.66 14.06 5.87
C ASP A 26 -7.31 13.34 4.67
N GLN A 27 -8.64 13.25 4.64
CA GLN A 27 -9.40 12.67 3.52
C GLN A 27 -9.13 13.42 2.22
N LYS A 28 -9.08 14.76 2.26
CA LYS A 28 -8.76 15.58 1.08
C LYS A 28 -7.35 15.29 0.57
N ALA A 29 -6.36 15.16 1.48
CA ALA A 29 -4.99 14.82 1.13
C ALA A 29 -4.94 13.43 0.47
N ILE A 30 -5.55 12.41 1.08
CA ILE A 30 -5.62 11.05 0.52
C ILE A 30 -6.24 11.07 -0.88
N LYS A 31 -7.42 11.67 -1.04
CA LYS A 31 -8.14 11.72 -2.32
C LYS A 31 -7.42 12.53 -3.39
N SER A 32 -6.57 13.49 -2.99
CA SER A 32 -5.78 14.27 -3.95
C SER A 32 -4.76 13.42 -4.72
N MET A 33 -4.41 12.23 -4.20
CA MET A 33 -3.57 11.25 -4.89
C MET A 33 -4.27 10.57 -6.09
N CYS A 34 -5.59 10.73 -6.29
CA CYS A 34 -6.30 10.22 -7.47
C CYS A 34 -6.00 11.04 -8.75
N GLY A 35 -5.99 10.37 -9.91
CA GLY A 35 -5.80 10.99 -11.21
C GLY A 35 -4.75 10.31 -12.09
N CYS A 36 -4.37 10.95 -13.19
CA CYS A 36 -3.33 10.48 -14.10
C CYS A 36 -1.99 11.13 -13.77
N TYR A 37 -0.93 10.33 -13.69
CA TYR A 37 0.40 10.79 -13.32
C TYR A 37 1.46 10.28 -14.29
N GLU A 38 2.45 11.13 -14.59
CA GLU A 38 3.78 10.68 -14.97
C GLU A 38 4.50 10.28 -13.68
N VAL A 39 4.80 8.99 -13.55
CA VAL A 39 5.41 8.42 -12.34
C VAL A 39 6.87 8.11 -12.58
N THR A 40 7.69 8.34 -11.56
CA THR A 40 9.09 7.91 -11.55
C THR A 40 9.34 6.93 -10.42
N PHE A 41 10.18 5.94 -10.65
CA PHE A 41 10.66 4.99 -9.65
C PHE A 41 12.18 5.12 -9.51
N ASN A 42 12.63 5.87 -8.51
CA ASN A 42 14.05 6.07 -8.23
C ASN A 42 14.44 5.34 -6.95
N PHE A 43 15.40 4.43 -7.04
CA PHE A 43 15.90 3.70 -5.87
C PHE A 43 17.42 3.61 -5.92
N ALA A 44 18.06 3.91 -4.79
CA ALA A 44 19.51 3.78 -4.64
C ALA A 44 19.83 3.19 -3.28
N GLU A 45 20.62 2.12 -3.25
CA GLU A 45 21.22 1.66 -2.00
C GLU A 45 22.26 2.69 -1.55
N THR A 46 22.20 3.09 -0.28
CA THR A 46 22.94 4.25 0.26
C THR A 46 24.02 3.84 1.24
N PHE A 47 23.70 2.99 2.22
CA PHE A 47 24.64 2.53 3.24
C PHE A 47 24.70 1.02 3.27
N ASN A 48 25.91 0.47 3.31
CA ASN A 48 26.16 -0.97 3.36
C ASN A 48 26.72 -1.35 4.74
N TYR A 49 26.12 -2.37 5.37
CA TYR A 49 26.52 -2.92 6.67
C TYR A 49 26.92 -4.39 6.59
N SER A 50 26.94 -4.98 5.40
CA SER A 50 27.36 -6.36 5.17
C SER A 50 28.82 -6.57 5.58
N LYS A 51 29.06 -7.70 6.24
CA LYS A 51 30.43 -8.18 6.54
C LYS A 51 30.98 -9.09 5.43
N ASP A 52 30.16 -9.43 4.44
CA ASP A 52 30.57 -10.23 3.29
C ASP A 52 31.38 -9.38 2.32
N SER A 53 32.64 -9.74 2.10
CA SER A 53 33.54 -9.05 1.16
C SER A 53 33.10 -9.18 -0.30
N THR A 54 32.18 -10.09 -0.61
CA THR A 54 31.61 -10.30 -1.94
C THR A 54 30.26 -9.63 -2.13
N TYR A 55 29.78 -8.88 -1.13
CA TYR A 55 28.52 -8.15 -1.20
C TYR A 55 28.47 -7.19 -2.39
N VAL A 56 27.37 -7.27 -3.15
CA VAL A 56 27.08 -6.37 -4.26
C VAL A 56 25.82 -5.57 -3.93
N PRO A 57 25.91 -4.23 -3.83
CA PRO A 57 24.76 -3.36 -3.67
C PRO A 57 23.71 -3.55 -4.76
N SER A 58 22.44 -3.26 -4.46
CA SER A 58 21.43 -3.17 -5.52
C SER A 58 21.82 -2.08 -6.53
N GLU A 59 21.62 -2.39 -7.81
CA GLU A 59 21.78 -1.40 -8.87
C GLU A 59 20.86 -0.20 -8.64
N THR A 60 21.37 0.99 -8.93
CA THR A 60 20.54 2.20 -8.91
C THR A 60 19.48 2.09 -9.99
N LYS A 61 18.22 2.23 -9.59
CA LYS A 61 17.07 2.17 -10.47
C LYS A 61 16.59 3.58 -10.82
N HIS A 62 16.41 3.82 -12.11
CA HIS A 62 15.66 4.93 -12.66
C HIS A 62 14.67 4.40 -13.70
N ASP A 63 13.39 4.55 -13.43
CA ASP A 63 12.32 3.99 -14.25
C ASP A 63 11.08 4.87 -14.12
N GLY A 64 10.06 4.64 -14.92
CA GLY A 64 8.85 5.43 -14.87
C GLY A 64 7.80 5.00 -15.87
N GLY A 65 6.66 5.68 -15.85
CA GLY A 65 5.54 5.38 -16.73
C GLY A 65 4.39 6.33 -16.53
N LEU A 66 3.26 6.01 -17.14
CA LEU A 66 1.99 6.65 -16.81
C LEU A 66 1.24 5.75 -15.83
N GLU A 67 0.64 6.33 -14.80
CA GLU A 67 -0.16 5.61 -13.83
C GLU A 67 -1.49 6.32 -13.61
N TRP A 68 -2.57 5.56 -13.72
CA TRP A 68 -3.91 6.01 -13.37
C TRP A 68 -4.25 5.55 -11.96
N VAL A 69 -4.64 6.49 -11.11
CA VAL A 69 -5.09 6.21 -9.75
C VAL A 69 -6.59 6.47 -9.66
N GLU A 70 -7.36 5.39 -9.64
CA GLU A 70 -8.83 5.39 -9.58
C GLU A 70 -9.33 5.34 -8.13
N LEU A 71 -10.36 6.12 -7.83
CA LEU A 71 -11.06 6.07 -6.54
C LEU A 71 -12.10 4.95 -6.56
N LEU A 72 -11.93 3.94 -5.71
CA LEU A 72 -12.84 2.78 -5.64
C LEU A 72 -13.96 2.97 -4.61
N GLN A 73 -13.62 3.58 -3.47
CA GLN A 73 -14.51 3.77 -2.33
C GLN A 73 -14.17 5.10 -1.65
N ASP A 74 -15.19 5.84 -1.23
CA ASP A 74 -15.08 7.15 -0.56
C ASP A 74 -16.12 7.23 0.57
N ASP A 75 -15.90 6.43 1.61
CA ASP A 75 -16.70 6.46 2.83
C ASP A 75 -16.05 7.35 3.89
N ASN A 76 -16.80 7.68 4.93
CA ASN A 76 -16.31 8.53 6.02
C ASN A 76 -15.05 7.98 6.70
N ASP A 77 -14.93 6.66 6.84
CA ASP A 77 -13.85 5.99 7.56
C ASP A 77 -12.99 5.10 6.67
N LYS A 78 -13.28 5.05 5.36
CA LYS A 78 -12.58 4.18 4.40
C LYS A 78 -12.48 4.83 3.02
N ILE A 79 -11.26 4.94 2.51
CA ILE A 79 -10.97 5.37 1.14
C ILE A 79 -10.14 4.28 0.46
N SER A 80 -10.59 3.78 -0.69
CA SER A 80 -9.84 2.77 -1.45
C SER A 80 -9.47 3.30 -2.83
N MET A 81 -8.25 3.00 -3.28
CA MET A 81 -7.69 3.51 -4.53
C MET A 81 -6.95 2.40 -5.29
N GLN A 82 -7.20 2.30 -6.60
CA GLN A 82 -6.52 1.37 -7.49
C GLN A 82 -5.50 2.11 -8.35
N HIS A 83 -4.25 1.63 -8.33
CA HIS A 83 -3.19 2.11 -9.23
C HIS A 83 -3.08 1.19 -10.44
N LEU A 84 -3.15 1.76 -11.64
CA LEU A 84 -3.07 1.06 -12.93
C LEU A 84 -1.90 1.64 -13.72
N LEU A 85 -0.81 0.88 -13.80
CA LEU A 85 0.40 1.29 -14.51
C LEU A 85 0.26 0.96 -16.00
N ILE A 86 0.57 1.94 -16.83
CA ILE A 86 0.57 1.83 -18.30
C ILE A 86 2.01 1.64 -18.73
N VAL A 87 2.30 0.46 -19.29
CA VAL A 87 3.64 0.10 -19.79
C VAL A 87 3.58 -0.24 -21.28
N GLY A 88 4.74 -0.34 -21.92
CA GLY A 88 4.82 -0.60 -23.37
C GLY A 88 4.75 0.67 -24.21
N LYS A 89 4.51 0.51 -25.51
CA LYS A 89 4.50 1.63 -26.45
C LYS A 89 3.15 2.36 -26.43
N PRO A 90 3.10 3.68 -26.70
CA PRO A 90 1.84 4.44 -26.71
C PRO A 90 0.76 3.90 -27.66
N ASP A 91 1.14 3.26 -28.76
CA ASP A 91 0.25 2.67 -29.77
C ASP A 91 -0.20 1.23 -29.42
N SER A 92 0.44 0.59 -28.44
CA SER A 92 0.11 -0.75 -27.95
C SER A 92 0.38 -0.85 -26.44
N PRO A 93 -0.36 -0.09 -25.61
CA PRO A 93 -0.15 -0.07 -24.17
C PRO A 93 -0.58 -1.40 -23.55
N TYR A 94 0.17 -1.85 -22.53
CA TYR A 94 -0.22 -2.93 -21.65
C TYR A 94 -0.54 -2.36 -20.27
N ILE A 95 -1.67 -2.78 -19.70
CA ILE A 95 -2.14 -2.29 -18.40
C ILE A 95 -1.80 -3.31 -17.32
N VAL A 96 -1.03 -2.86 -16.33
CA VAL A 96 -0.75 -3.63 -15.12
C VAL A 96 -1.64 -3.07 -14.01
N LYS A 97 -2.50 -3.91 -13.43
CA LYS A 97 -3.12 -3.60 -12.13
C LYS A 97 -2.03 -3.62 -11.06
N HIS A 98 -1.39 -2.48 -10.83
CA HIS A 98 -0.07 -2.42 -10.21
C HIS A 98 -0.11 -2.66 -8.70
N TRP A 99 -0.92 -1.90 -7.98
CA TRP A 99 -1.15 -2.09 -6.55
C TRP A 99 -2.45 -1.38 -6.14
N ARG A 100 -3.01 -1.79 -5.01
CA ARG A 100 -4.15 -1.12 -4.39
C ARG A 100 -3.73 -0.57 -3.04
N GLN A 101 -4.30 0.57 -2.68
CA GLN A 101 -4.19 1.09 -1.33
C GLN A 101 -5.58 1.36 -0.75
N ASP A 102 -5.80 0.86 0.45
CA ASP A 102 -6.94 1.24 1.28
C ASP A 102 -6.45 2.10 2.44
N TRP A 103 -7.23 3.10 2.80
CA TRP A 103 -7.00 4.00 3.91
C TRP A 103 -8.17 3.83 4.87
N GLU A 104 -7.90 3.37 6.09
CA GLU A 104 -8.93 3.13 7.11
C GLU A 104 -8.65 3.98 8.34
N PHE A 105 -9.64 4.79 8.74
CA PHE A 105 -9.53 5.72 9.86
C PHE A 105 -9.66 4.97 11.19
N GLU A 106 -8.72 5.21 12.12
CA GLU A 106 -8.69 4.60 13.46
C GLU A 106 -8.79 3.06 13.46
N ASN A 107 -8.31 2.41 12.38
CA ASN A 107 -8.36 0.95 12.26
C ASN A 107 -7.55 0.26 13.35
N THR A 108 -8.18 -0.66 14.08
CA THR A 108 -7.56 -1.44 15.17
C THR A 108 -7.02 -2.79 14.75
N ASP A 109 -7.39 -3.29 13.58
CA ASP A 109 -7.13 -4.68 13.19
C ASP A 109 -6.10 -4.70 12.07
N LEU A 110 -4.89 -5.16 12.39
CA LEU A 110 -3.74 -5.11 11.50
C LEU A 110 -3.19 -6.49 11.11
N TYR A 111 -2.74 -6.62 9.87
CA TYR A 111 -1.96 -7.71 9.31
C TYR A 111 -0.52 -7.24 9.06
N VAL A 112 0.32 -7.31 10.10
CA VAL A 112 1.70 -6.85 10.02
C VAL A 112 2.54 -7.91 9.31
N TYR A 113 3.22 -7.54 8.23
CA TYR A 113 4.11 -8.45 7.51
C TYR A 113 5.25 -8.90 8.42
N ASP A 114 5.59 -10.19 8.35
CA ASP A 114 6.71 -10.75 9.09
C ASP A 114 7.86 -11.09 8.14
N HIS A 115 7.87 -12.30 7.57
CA HIS A 115 8.71 -12.73 6.46
C HIS A 115 8.08 -13.95 5.77
N ASP A 116 8.60 -14.36 4.61
CA ASP A 116 8.20 -15.60 3.90
C ASP A 116 6.69 -15.74 3.63
N ASN A 117 6.06 -14.67 3.14
CA ASN A 117 4.62 -14.60 2.89
C ASN A 117 3.77 -14.98 4.13
N LYS A 118 4.19 -14.46 5.29
CA LYS A 118 3.44 -14.51 6.54
C LYS A 118 3.13 -13.11 7.04
N TRP A 119 1.93 -12.96 7.58
CA TRP A 119 1.45 -11.77 8.25
C TRP A 119 0.91 -12.17 9.62
N LYS A 120 1.29 -11.41 10.63
CA LYS A 120 0.78 -11.55 11.99
C LYS A 120 -0.44 -10.68 12.17
N TYR A 121 -1.55 -11.27 12.59
CA TYR A 121 -2.72 -10.52 13.00
C TYR A 121 -2.48 -9.85 14.36
N THR A 122 -2.67 -8.54 14.42
CA THR A 122 -2.43 -7.71 15.59
C THR A 122 -3.61 -6.79 15.81
N LYS A 123 -4.24 -6.91 16.99
CA LYS A 123 -5.28 -5.98 17.43
C LYS A 123 -4.67 -4.87 18.28
N LEU A 124 -4.76 -3.63 17.81
CA LEU A 124 -4.28 -2.45 18.50
C LEU A 124 -5.35 -1.86 19.45
N PRO A 125 -4.96 -1.28 20.59
CA PRO A 125 -5.89 -0.50 21.41
C PRO A 125 -6.41 0.73 20.65
N ALA A 126 -7.71 1.03 20.73
CA ALA A 126 -8.33 2.17 20.04
C ALA A 126 -7.62 3.52 20.32
N GLU A 127 -7.15 3.74 21.56
CA GLU A 127 -6.42 4.96 21.93
C GLU A 127 -5.08 5.11 21.19
N SER A 128 -4.48 4.02 20.73
CA SER A 128 -3.19 4.06 20.01
C SER A 128 -3.31 4.47 18.54
N VAL A 129 -4.51 4.33 17.96
CA VAL A 129 -4.80 4.63 16.54
C VAL A 129 -5.71 5.84 16.38
N LYS A 130 -6.04 6.53 17.48
CA LYS A 130 -6.92 7.69 17.49
C LYS A 130 -6.39 8.80 16.58
N GLY A 131 -7.23 9.28 15.66
CA GLY A 131 -6.89 10.27 14.65
C GLY A 131 -5.86 9.81 13.62
N GLN A 132 -5.55 8.52 13.55
CA GLN A 132 -4.64 7.93 12.57
C GLN A 132 -5.41 7.36 11.39
N TRP A 133 -4.71 7.25 10.26
CA TRP A 133 -5.14 6.49 9.11
C TRP A 133 -4.17 5.33 8.91
N THR A 134 -4.71 4.13 8.77
CA THR A 134 -3.96 2.94 8.38
C THR A 134 -3.94 2.86 6.86
N GLN A 135 -2.75 2.86 6.26
CA GLN A 135 -2.57 2.51 4.87
C GLN A 135 -2.40 1.00 4.77
N LYS A 136 -3.30 0.34 4.03
CA LYS A 136 -3.19 -1.08 3.64
C LYS A 136 -2.80 -1.18 2.18
N VAL A 137 -1.67 -1.81 1.89
CA VAL A 137 -1.15 -1.98 0.54
C VAL A 137 -1.33 -3.41 0.09
N PHE A 138 -1.89 -3.58 -1.11
CA PHE A 138 -2.14 -4.88 -1.72
C PHE A 138 -1.37 -5.05 -3.02
N GLN A 139 -1.07 -6.31 -3.36
CA GLN A 139 -0.33 -6.66 -4.57
C GLN A 139 -1.21 -6.60 -5.84
N VAL A 140 -0.62 -6.97 -6.98
CA VAL A 140 -1.30 -7.01 -8.29
C VAL A 140 -2.54 -7.92 -8.31
N ASP A 141 -2.60 -8.90 -7.42
CA ASP A 141 -3.69 -9.88 -7.23
C ASP A 141 -4.57 -9.60 -6.00
N ASP A 142 -4.46 -8.40 -5.42
CA ASP A 142 -5.12 -7.96 -4.19
C ASP A 142 -4.76 -8.75 -2.92
N SER A 143 -3.78 -9.66 -2.96
CA SER A 143 -3.20 -10.23 -1.73
C SER A 143 -2.58 -9.14 -0.86
N PRO A 144 -2.64 -9.26 0.48
CA PRO A 144 -2.01 -8.28 1.36
C PRO A 144 -0.51 -8.20 1.09
N ARG A 145 0.04 -6.99 1.16
CA ARG A 145 1.47 -6.74 0.99
C ARG A 145 2.08 -6.27 2.30
N TYR A 146 1.67 -5.10 2.76
CA TYR A 146 2.07 -4.51 4.04
C TYR A 146 1.05 -3.46 4.44
N GLU A 147 1.05 -3.09 5.71
CA GLU A 147 0.19 -2.04 6.22
C GLU A 147 0.74 -1.41 7.49
N GLY A 148 0.36 -0.16 7.75
CA GLY A 148 0.72 0.52 8.98
C GLY A 148 -0.13 1.76 9.21
N SER A 149 -0.14 2.24 10.45
CA SER A 149 -0.96 3.36 10.89
C SER A 149 -0.12 4.55 11.33
N ALA A 150 -0.56 5.74 10.95
CA ALA A 150 0.02 7.01 11.39
C ALA A 150 -0.96 8.17 11.18
N SER A 151 -0.63 9.33 11.76
CA SER A 151 -1.40 10.57 11.53
C SER A 151 -0.87 11.32 10.31
N TRP A 152 -1.80 11.89 9.54
CA TRP A 152 -1.46 12.96 8.60
C TRP A 152 -1.07 14.23 9.37
N VAL A 153 -0.05 14.93 8.88
CA VAL A 153 0.48 16.17 9.40
C VAL A 153 0.25 17.28 8.38
N HIS A 154 -0.44 18.35 8.80
CA HIS A 154 -0.72 19.54 8.00
C HIS A 154 -0.12 20.77 8.70
N VAL A 155 1.08 21.17 8.29
CA VAL A 155 1.83 22.26 8.96
C VAL A 155 2.69 23.01 7.95
N ASP A 156 2.78 24.34 8.09
CA ASP A 156 3.62 25.21 7.25
C ASP A 156 3.43 25.00 5.74
N GLY A 157 2.18 24.75 5.32
CA GLY A 157 1.84 24.52 3.91
C GLY A 157 2.20 23.13 3.38
N ARG A 158 2.70 22.23 4.23
CA ARG A 158 2.99 20.83 3.90
C ARG A 158 1.88 19.93 4.42
N SER A 159 1.61 18.85 3.67
CA SER A 159 0.62 17.83 4.00
C SER A 159 1.22 16.46 3.73
N TYR A 160 1.56 15.70 4.77
CA TYR A 160 2.16 14.38 4.61
C TYR A 160 1.69 13.36 5.65
N TRP A 161 1.77 12.10 5.29
CA TRP A 161 1.59 10.95 6.20
C TRP A 161 2.87 10.14 6.20
N GLU A 162 3.32 9.72 7.38
CA GLU A 162 4.57 8.97 7.52
C GLU A 162 4.45 7.82 8.51
N ASN A 163 4.87 6.62 8.11
CA ASN A 163 4.89 5.43 8.96
C ASN A 163 6.13 4.59 8.69
N THR A 164 6.51 3.73 9.64
CA THR A 164 7.46 2.64 9.41
C THR A 164 6.74 1.30 9.55
N THR A 165 6.92 0.40 8.59
CA THR A 165 6.35 -0.96 8.62
C THR A 165 7.23 -1.95 7.87
N ASP A 166 7.17 -3.20 8.26
CA ASP A 166 7.77 -4.30 7.54
C ASP A 166 7.01 -4.59 6.24
N ALA A 167 7.73 -4.96 5.19
CA ALA A 167 7.19 -5.24 3.87
C ALA A 167 7.98 -6.33 3.14
N PRO A 168 7.31 -7.10 2.24
CA PRO A 168 7.98 -8.06 1.39
C PRO A 168 8.88 -7.36 0.37
N LEU A 169 9.90 -8.10 -0.09
CA LEU A 169 10.81 -7.61 -1.11
C LEU A 169 10.05 -7.21 -2.39
N PRO A 170 10.41 -6.09 -3.02
CA PRO A 170 9.91 -5.77 -4.34
C PRO A 170 10.52 -6.72 -5.39
N ARG A 171 9.79 -6.93 -6.51
CA ARG A 171 10.22 -7.84 -7.59
C ARG A 171 11.66 -7.67 -8.04
N ARG A 172 12.12 -6.44 -8.20
CA ARG A 172 13.50 -6.15 -8.64
C ARG A 172 14.58 -6.79 -7.75
N GLU A 173 14.27 -6.99 -6.47
CA GLU A 173 15.20 -7.54 -5.48
C GLU A 173 15.08 -9.07 -5.46
N TYR A 174 13.90 -9.64 -5.16
CA TYR A 174 13.77 -11.10 -4.99
C TYR A 174 14.05 -11.91 -6.27
N THR A 175 14.06 -11.30 -7.46
CA THR A 175 14.42 -12.00 -8.70
C THR A 175 15.91 -11.99 -9.01
N THR A 176 16.70 -11.17 -8.32
CA THR A 176 18.13 -10.96 -8.62
C THR A 176 19.05 -11.29 -7.44
N ARG A 177 18.52 -11.30 -6.22
CA ARG A 177 19.25 -11.56 -4.98
C ARG A 177 18.38 -12.27 -3.94
N SER A 178 19.04 -12.86 -2.94
CA SER A 178 18.41 -13.65 -1.88
C SER A 178 19.13 -13.55 -0.54
N ASP A 179 19.88 -12.48 -0.32
CA ASP A 179 20.73 -12.23 0.84
C ASP A 179 20.02 -11.47 1.98
N TYR A 180 18.74 -11.15 1.80
CA TYR A 180 17.82 -10.64 2.82
C TYR A 180 16.37 -10.96 2.46
N ASN A 181 15.44 -10.83 3.40
CA ASN A 181 14.06 -11.28 3.26
C ASN A 181 12.98 -10.30 3.77
N VAL A 182 13.36 -9.18 4.39
CA VAL A 182 12.42 -8.14 4.84
C VAL A 182 12.91 -6.75 4.46
N THR A 183 11.99 -5.87 4.06
CA THR A 183 12.24 -4.43 3.99
C THR A 183 11.52 -3.73 5.14
N VAL A 184 12.25 -3.14 6.09
CA VAL A 184 11.65 -2.23 7.08
C VAL A 184 11.53 -0.87 6.40
N ARG A 185 10.32 -0.54 5.98
CA ARG A 185 10.04 0.60 5.10
C ARG A 185 9.49 1.76 5.89
N THR A 186 10.19 2.88 5.88
CA THR A 186 9.64 4.17 6.27
C THR A 186 8.99 4.81 5.05
N ASN A 187 7.66 4.85 5.00
CA ASN A 187 6.88 5.48 3.94
C ASN A 187 6.56 6.92 4.32
N ARG A 188 6.75 7.86 3.40
CA ARG A 188 6.15 9.20 3.45
C ARG A 188 5.36 9.47 2.17
N HIS A 189 4.06 9.68 2.31
CA HIS A 189 3.21 10.23 1.26
C HIS A 189 3.05 11.72 1.48
N GLU A 190 3.61 12.54 0.60
CA GLU A 190 3.57 14.00 0.70
C GLU A 190 2.82 14.60 -0.50
N ILE A 191 1.80 15.42 -0.21
CA ILE A 191 1.04 16.13 -1.23
C ILE A 191 1.80 17.40 -1.62
N VAL A 192 2.03 17.58 -2.92
CA VAL A 192 2.72 18.73 -3.49
C VAL A 192 1.87 19.41 -4.56
N SER A 193 2.25 20.64 -4.95
CA SER A 193 1.42 21.47 -5.85
C SER A 193 1.06 20.82 -7.19
N ASN A 194 1.94 19.97 -7.74
CA ASN A 194 1.78 19.30 -9.02
C ASN A 194 1.47 17.79 -8.89
N GLY A 195 1.12 17.29 -7.71
CA GLY A 195 0.81 15.88 -7.50
C GLY A 195 1.21 15.40 -6.11
N TRP A 196 1.94 14.29 -6.01
CA TRP A 196 2.37 13.74 -4.73
C TRP A 196 3.69 12.98 -4.85
N ILE A 197 4.34 12.77 -3.71
CA ILE A 197 5.62 12.09 -3.58
C ILE A 197 5.43 10.89 -2.65
N HIS A 198 6.01 9.75 -3.03
CA HIS A 198 6.21 8.62 -2.13
C HIS A 198 7.71 8.49 -1.86
N ASP A 199 8.12 9.11 -0.76
CA ASP A 199 9.49 9.09 -0.26
C ASP A 199 9.65 7.88 0.69
N GLN A 200 10.74 7.14 0.54
CA GLN A 200 11.00 5.91 1.27
C GLN A 200 12.43 5.88 1.81
N ASP A 201 12.57 5.58 3.09
CA ASP A 201 13.84 5.17 3.69
C ASP A 201 13.69 3.71 4.14
N ASN A 202 14.40 2.82 3.45
CA ASN A 202 14.25 1.38 3.56
C ASN A 202 15.48 0.76 4.22
N ASP A 203 15.28 -0.02 5.29
CA ASP A 203 16.29 -0.94 5.78
C ASP A 203 16.07 -2.32 5.15
N LYS A 204 17.14 -2.89 4.58
CA LYS A 204 17.17 -4.27 4.08
C LYS A 204 17.62 -5.17 5.22
N VAL A 205 16.75 -6.09 5.64
CA VAL A 205 16.93 -6.87 6.87
C VAL A 205 16.88 -8.37 6.59
N ILE A 206 17.81 -9.08 7.24
CA ILE A 206 17.78 -10.54 7.37
C ILE A 206 17.04 -10.86 8.66
N ARG A 207 15.88 -11.50 8.53
CA ARG A 207 15.02 -11.92 9.63
C ARG A 207 14.96 -13.44 9.71
N GLU A 208 15.11 -13.96 10.92
CA GLU A 208 15.00 -15.38 11.24
C GLU A 208 14.24 -15.58 12.55
N ASP A 209 13.42 -16.63 12.63
CA ASP A 209 12.62 -16.95 13.81
C ASP A 209 13.46 -17.00 15.10
N GLY A 210 13.03 -16.24 16.12
CA GLY A 210 13.68 -16.21 17.43
C GLY A 210 15.05 -15.55 17.47
N LYS A 211 15.53 -14.97 16.37
CA LYS A 211 16.78 -14.22 16.30
C LYS A 211 16.53 -12.73 16.15
N LYS A 212 17.56 -11.94 16.46
CA LYS A 212 17.53 -10.50 16.20
C LYS A 212 17.79 -10.25 14.71
N ASP A 213 17.00 -9.34 14.15
CA ASP A 213 17.20 -8.79 12.81
C ASP A 213 18.64 -8.30 12.58
N ILE A 214 19.16 -8.62 11.40
CA ILE A 214 20.47 -8.14 10.93
C ILE A 214 20.22 -7.12 9.81
N LEU A 215 20.64 -5.87 10.05
CA LEU A 215 20.66 -4.83 9.03
C LEU A 215 21.75 -5.14 8.00
N LEU A 216 21.35 -5.36 6.76
CA LEU A 216 22.25 -5.63 5.64
C LEU A 216 22.69 -4.33 4.95
N ALA A 217 21.72 -3.48 4.61
CA ALA A 217 21.95 -2.23 3.91
C ALA A 217 20.75 -1.28 4.06
N GLN A 218 20.92 -0.03 3.67
CA GLN A 218 19.86 0.97 3.60
C GLN A 218 19.67 1.44 2.16
N GLU A 219 18.45 1.76 1.78
CA GLU A 219 18.07 2.20 0.45
C GLU A 219 17.16 3.43 0.53
N LYS A 220 17.46 4.43 -0.29
CA LYS A 220 16.57 5.55 -0.54
C LYS A 220 15.67 5.22 -1.72
N GLY A 221 14.37 5.31 -1.53
CA GLY A 221 13.37 5.30 -2.60
C GLY A 221 12.73 6.67 -2.75
N TYR A 222 12.58 7.16 -3.97
CA TYR A 222 11.97 8.46 -4.23
C TYR A 222 11.10 8.40 -5.48
N ASN A 223 9.80 8.19 -5.27
CA ASN A 223 8.84 8.14 -6.35
C ASN A 223 8.10 9.47 -6.44
N THR A 224 7.99 10.01 -7.65
CA THR A 224 7.20 11.21 -7.91
C THR A 224 5.99 10.84 -8.74
N TYR A 225 4.86 11.47 -8.46
CA TYR A 225 3.62 11.35 -9.20
C TYR A 225 3.25 12.74 -9.68
N VAL A 226 3.71 13.10 -10.89
CA VAL A 226 3.44 14.42 -11.48
C VAL A 226 2.15 14.38 -12.27
N LYS A 227 1.17 15.17 -11.86
CA LYS A 227 -0.18 15.13 -12.41
C LYS A 227 -0.19 15.59 -13.86
N VAL A 228 -0.88 14.83 -14.71
CA VAL A 228 -1.07 15.12 -16.13
C VAL A 228 -2.54 15.00 -16.50
N ALA A 229 -2.89 15.38 -17.73
CA ALA A 229 -4.26 15.29 -18.22
C ALA A 229 -4.75 13.83 -18.18
N ASN A 230 -5.96 13.61 -17.64
CA ASN A 230 -6.56 12.27 -17.52
C ASN A 230 -6.65 11.52 -18.86
N SER A 231 -6.75 12.24 -19.98
CA SER A 231 -6.76 11.66 -21.33
C SER A 231 -5.49 10.86 -21.66
N LYS A 232 -4.34 11.16 -21.03
CA LYS A 232 -3.12 10.35 -21.18
C LYS A 232 -3.29 8.94 -20.60
N CYS A 233 -4.19 8.75 -19.64
CA CYS A 233 -4.45 7.48 -18.98
C CYS A 233 -5.67 6.73 -19.54
N LYS A 234 -6.16 7.10 -20.72
CA LYS A 234 -7.38 6.52 -21.32
C LYS A 234 -7.34 4.99 -21.42
N ALA A 235 -6.19 4.41 -21.77
CA ALA A 235 -6.04 2.96 -21.86
C ALA A 235 -6.26 2.25 -20.51
N ALA A 236 -5.77 2.83 -19.41
CA ALA A 236 -6.01 2.28 -18.06
C ALA A 236 -7.47 2.43 -17.63
N GLN A 237 -8.11 3.56 -17.98
CA GLN A 237 -9.54 3.77 -17.73
C GLN A 237 -10.41 2.76 -18.47
N ASP A 238 -10.09 2.48 -19.75
CA ASP A 238 -10.81 1.50 -20.57
C ASP A 238 -10.65 0.07 -20.06
N TYR A 239 -9.44 -0.28 -19.63
CA TYR A 239 -9.18 -1.54 -18.93
C TYR A 239 -10.03 -1.64 -17.66
N TRP A 240 -10.02 -0.61 -16.81
CA TRP A 240 -10.77 -0.63 -15.56
C TRP A 240 -12.27 -0.77 -15.79
N ALA A 241 -12.82 -0.03 -16.76
CA ALA A 241 -14.24 -0.11 -17.12
C ALA A 241 -14.68 -1.53 -17.53
N LYS A 242 -13.77 -2.38 -18.02
CA LYS A 242 -14.06 -3.76 -18.39
C LYS A 242 -13.88 -4.75 -17.23
N ASP A 243 -12.83 -4.56 -16.43
CA ASP A 243 -12.36 -5.55 -15.46
C ASP A 243 -12.76 -5.23 -14.00
N HIS A 244 -13.33 -4.06 -13.71
CA HIS A 244 -13.63 -3.64 -12.33
C HIS A 244 -14.52 -4.60 -11.55
N ASP A 245 -15.50 -5.24 -12.22
CA ASP A 245 -16.43 -6.18 -11.59
C ASP A 245 -15.73 -7.48 -11.17
N LYS A 246 -14.86 -8.02 -12.02
CA LYS A 246 -14.01 -9.17 -11.65
C LYS A 246 -13.16 -8.83 -10.44
N TRP A 247 -12.53 -7.67 -10.43
CA TRP A 247 -11.70 -7.23 -9.30
C TRP A 247 -12.52 -6.94 -8.05
N ALA A 248 -13.78 -6.56 -8.16
CA ALA A 248 -14.67 -6.44 -7.00
C ALA A 248 -14.91 -7.81 -6.32
N LEU A 249 -15.06 -8.89 -7.11
CA LEU A 249 -15.17 -10.26 -6.58
C LEU A 249 -13.88 -10.70 -5.87
N VAL A 250 -12.72 -10.40 -6.47
CA VAL A 250 -11.40 -10.68 -5.86
C VAL A 250 -11.25 -9.96 -4.52
N ARG A 251 -11.56 -8.65 -4.48
CA ARG A 251 -11.50 -7.86 -3.23
C ARG A 251 -12.43 -8.42 -2.17
N ALA A 252 -13.67 -8.73 -2.53
CA ALA A 252 -14.65 -9.31 -1.60
C ALA A 252 -14.13 -10.60 -0.96
N LYS A 253 -13.48 -11.47 -1.74
CA LYS A 253 -12.88 -12.69 -1.20
C LYS A 253 -11.70 -12.41 -0.26
N TRP A 254 -10.83 -11.46 -0.60
CA TRP A 254 -9.75 -11.05 0.30
C TRP A 254 -10.28 -10.43 1.60
N ASP A 255 -11.35 -9.63 1.53
CA ASP A 255 -12.01 -9.09 2.71
C ASP A 255 -12.56 -10.22 3.61
N GLU A 256 -13.16 -11.27 3.03
CA GLU A 256 -13.58 -12.48 3.77
C GLU A 256 -12.39 -13.20 4.44
N VAL A 257 -11.22 -13.26 3.79
CA VAL A 257 -10.00 -13.88 4.35
C VAL A 257 -9.43 -13.07 5.49
N LEU A 258 -9.34 -11.75 5.33
CA LEU A 258 -8.79 -10.83 6.33
C LEU A 258 -9.72 -10.60 7.51
N ALA A 259 -11.03 -10.84 7.36
CA ALA A 259 -11.98 -10.84 8.46
C ALA A 259 -11.91 -12.09 9.37
N ARG A 260 -10.94 -13.00 9.15
CA ARG A 260 -10.75 -14.20 9.97
C ARG A 260 -10.04 -13.92 11.29
N ASP A 261 -9.44 -12.74 11.45
CA ASP A 261 -8.74 -12.31 12.67
C ASP A 261 -7.67 -13.30 13.16
N LYS A 262 -6.90 -13.84 12.21
CA LYS A 262 -5.84 -14.84 12.43
C LYS A 262 -4.63 -14.51 11.59
N ASP A 263 -3.47 -14.97 12.05
CA ASP A 263 -2.23 -14.94 11.25
C ASP A 263 -2.50 -15.55 9.87
N LEU A 264 -1.95 -14.90 8.85
CA LEU A 264 -2.10 -15.29 7.47
C LEU A 264 -0.77 -15.81 6.95
N SER A 265 -0.79 -16.96 6.29
CA SER A 265 0.34 -17.45 5.52
C SER A 265 -0.15 -17.83 4.14
N LEU A 266 0.61 -17.44 3.11
CA LEU A 266 0.26 -17.72 1.72
C LEU A 266 1.23 -18.73 1.10
N GLU A 267 0.72 -19.51 0.15
CA GLU A 267 1.55 -20.27 -0.77
C GLU A 267 2.22 -19.33 -1.79
N ASP A 268 3.48 -19.58 -2.12
CA ASP A 268 4.13 -18.85 -3.21
C ASP A 268 3.51 -19.21 -4.56
N LYS A 269 3.12 -20.49 -4.69
CA LYS A 269 2.55 -21.07 -5.91
C LYS A 269 1.57 -22.19 -5.56
N VAL A 270 0.47 -22.24 -6.28
CA VAL A 270 -0.43 -23.39 -6.39
C VAL A 270 -0.28 -23.94 -7.81
N GLU A 271 -0.16 -25.25 -7.97
CA GLU A 271 0.10 -25.93 -9.25
C GLU A 271 1.14 -25.21 -10.15
N HIS A 272 2.25 -24.80 -9.53
CA HIS A 272 3.39 -24.12 -10.16
C HIS A 272 3.12 -22.71 -10.72
N LYS A 273 1.96 -22.10 -10.44
CA LYS A 273 1.61 -20.72 -10.84
C LYS A 273 1.41 -19.84 -9.61
N GLN A 274 1.74 -18.56 -9.76
CA GLN A 274 1.47 -17.51 -8.75
C GLN A 274 0.02 -17.02 -8.92
N LEU A 275 -0.60 -16.50 -7.86
CA LEU A 275 -2.02 -16.12 -7.84
C LEU A 275 -2.38 -15.13 -8.96
N PHE A 276 -1.57 -14.09 -9.16
CA PHE A 276 -1.81 -13.12 -10.25
C PHE A 276 -1.89 -13.74 -11.66
N LYS A 277 -1.26 -14.90 -11.90
CA LYS A 277 -1.37 -15.59 -13.20
C LYS A 277 -2.75 -16.22 -13.38
N TYR A 278 -3.35 -16.71 -12.31
CA TYR A 278 -4.72 -17.22 -12.32
C TYR A 278 -5.71 -16.08 -12.49
N LEU A 279 -5.52 -14.97 -11.76
CA LEU A 279 -6.41 -13.81 -11.79
C LEU A 279 -6.19 -12.88 -12.99
N SER A 280 -5.22 -13.18 -13.86
CA SER A 280 -4.94 -12.39 -15.06
C SER A 280 -6.22 -12.11 -15.88
N PRO A 281 -6.38 -10.90 -16.45
CA PRO A 281 -7.53 -10.56 -17.31
C PRO A 281 -7.72 -11.51 -18.50
N ASP A 282 -6.62 -12.05 -19.03
CA ASP A 282 -6.65 -12.99 -20.16
C ASP A 282 -7.11 -14.40 -19.77
N ASN A 283 -7.17 -14.70 -18.47
CA ASN A 283 -7.62 -15.99 -17.97
C ASN A 283 -9.11 -15.96 -17.60
N GLN A 284 -9.94 -16.50 -18.50
CA GLN A 284 -11.40 -16.53 -18.35
C GLN A 284 -11.90 -17.61 -17.39
N GLU A 285 -11.06 -18.58 -17.00
CA GLU A 285 -11.43 -19.62 -16.04
C GLU A 285 -11.74 -19.04 -14.64
N TYR A 286 -11.04 -17.97 -14.28
CA TYR A 286 -11.19 -17.27 -12.99
C TYR A 286 -11.92 -15.93 -13.16
N SER A 287 -13.11 -16.00 -13.75
CA SER A 287 -14.00 -14.84 -13.99
C SER A 287 -15.28 -14.86 -13.14
N THR A 288 -15.55 -15.96 -12.42
CA THR A 288 -16.75 -16.10 -11.58
C THR A 288 -16.40 -16.08 -10.10
N LYS A 289 -17.34 -15.70 -9.23
CA LYS A 289 -17.11 -15.72 -7.76
C LYS A 289 -16.62 -17.09 -7.29
N ALA A 290 -17.27 -18.18 -7.72
CA ALA A 290 -16.91 -19.52 -7.28
C ALA A 290 -15.47 -19.92 -7.65
N SER A 291 -15.03 -19.65 -8.89
CA SER A 291 -13.67 -19.98 -9.30
C SER A 291 -12.63 -19.07 -8.65
N ILE A 292 -12.93 -17.77 -8.50
CA ILE A 292 -12.07 -16.81 -7.79
C ILE A 292 -11.92 -17.18 -6.31
N ASP A 293 -13.03 -17.45 -5.62
CA ASP A 293 -13.04 -17.85 -4.22
C ASP A 293 -12.18 -19.10 -4.01
N SER A 294 -12.39 -20.11 -4.87
CA SER A 294 -11.67 -21.38 -4.78
C SER A 294 -10.17 -21.22 -4.99
N ILE A 295 -9.72 -20.41 -5.95
CA ILE A 295 -8.28 -20.24 -6.18
C ILE A 295 -7.63 -19.40 -5.09
N ILE A 296 -8.27 -18.34 -4.59
CA ILE A 296 -7.72 -17.55 -3.48
C ILE A 296 -7.61 -18.42 -2.24
N GLU A 297 -8.63 -19.23 -1.92
CA GLU A 297 -8.58 -20.14 -0.78
C GLU A 297 -7.45 -21.17 -0.90
N ALA A 298 -7.16 -21.67 -2.11
CA ALA A 298 -6.07 -22.60 -2.33
C ALA A 298 -4.67 -22.00 -2.03
N PHE A 299 -4.54 -20.67 -2.04
CA PHE A 299 -3.30 -19.99 -1.65
C PHE A 299 -3.21 -19.72 -0.14
N VAL A 300 -4.31 -19.78 0.61
CA VAL A 300 -4.32 -19.53 2.06
C VAL A 300 -4.00 -20.83 2.80
N LYS A 301 -3.00 -20.79 3.69
CA LYS A 301 -2.57 -21.93 4.52
C LYS A 301 -3.37 -22.06 5.82
#